data_AF-A0A7Y2C1M6-F1
#
_entry.id   AF-A0A7Y2C1M6-F1
#
_cell.length_a   1.000
_cell.length_b   1.000
_cell.length_c   1.000
_cell.angle_alpha   90.00
_cell.angle_beta   90.00
_cell.angle_gamma   90.00
#
_symmetry.space_group_name_H-M   'P 1'
#
loop_
_entity.id
_entity.type
_entity.pdbx_description
1 polymer ?
#
loop_
_entity_poly.entity_id
_entity_poly.type
_entity_poly.pdbx_seq_one_letter_code
_entity_poly.pdbx_strand_id
1 'polypeptide(L)'
;MKNGIRFFFTSLFIILSRAYDAYSTFGYTPDLENEANPLVSWLGLGWTPLLIVITILMVYSIVVYYLATFRPVDFFPKETGFNFEEFSTFIYLGKKDKWLSYFYKIPDSLGRFNNYMGIFMTRCLVFAGIVSTIMWLLIKYTESYLEHFHSARLIYVILIVGGILVMWAGHRQLFRQYQNQQMNS
;
A
#
# COMPACT_ATOMS: atom_id res chain seq x y z
N MET A 1 11.47 16.91 -7.34
CA MET A 1 10.20 17.53 -6.92
C MET A 1 10.27 17.83 -5.43
N LYS A 2 9.96 19.04 -4.96
CA LYS A 2 10.01 19.36 -3.51
C LYS A 2 9.11 18.39 -2.74
N ASN A 3 9.57 17.91 -1.57
CA ASN A 3 8.84 16.93 -0.75
C ASN A 3 7.38 17.31 -0.51
N GLY A 4 7.10 18.61 -0.32
CA GLY A 4 5.74 19.17 -0.19
C GLY A 4 4.83 18.85 -1.37
N ILE A 5 5.30 19.05 -2.60
CA ILE A 5 4.51 18.83 -3.83
C ILE A 5 4.20 17.33 -3.99
N ARG A 6 5.20 16.47 -3.77
CA ARG A 6 5.02 15.02 -3.84
C ARG A 6 4.00 14.53 -2.81
N PHE A 7 4.13 15.03 -1.58
CA PHE A 7 3.22 14.69 -0.51
C PHE A 7 1.79 15.08 -0.84
N PHE A 8 1.59 16.32 -1.29
CA PHE A 8 0.28 16.85 -1.65
C PHE A 8 -0.40 16.01 -2.74
N PHE A 9 0.24 15.81 -3.89
CA PHE A 9 -0.37 15.09 -5.00
C PHE A 9 -0.60 13.60 -4.70
N THR A 10 0.30 12.96 -3.96
CA THR A 10 0.12 11.55 -3.58
C THR A 10 -1.05 11.40 -2.60
N SER A 11 -1.14 12.30 -1.60
CA SER A 11 -2.26 12.28 -0.63
C SER A 11 -3.58 12.59 -1.31
N LEU A 12 -3.61 13.60 -2.19
CA LEU A 12 -4.78 13.94 -2.99
C LEU A 12 -5.22 12.75 -3.85
N PHE A 13 -4.29 12.08 -4.53
CA PHE A 13 -4.59 10.90 -5.33
C PHE A 13 -5.17 9.76 -4.49
N ILE A 14 -4.63 9.49 -3.29
CA ILE A 14 -5.17 8.48 -2.39
C ILE A 14 -6.61 8.81 -1.98
N ILE A 15 -6.87 10.06 -1.57
CA ILE A 15 -8.23 10.49 -1.19
C ILE A 15 -9.19 10.33 -2.36
N LEU A 16 -8.84 10.87 -3.53
CA LEU A 16 -9.71 10.85 -4.71
C LEU A 16 -9.96 9.43 -5.21
N SER A 17 -8.94 8.57 -5.28
CA SER A 17 -9.11 7.19 -5.74
C SER A 17 -9.94 6.35 -4.77
N ARG A 18 -9.86 6.58 -3.45
CA ARG A 18 -10.73 5.90 -2.47
C ARG A 18 -12.16 6.42 -2.49
N ALA A 19 -12.35 7.73 -2.64
CA ALA A 19 -13.67 8.31 -2.80
C ALA A 19 -14.35 7.83 -4.08
N TYR A 20 -13.60 7.78 -5.19
CA TYR A 20 -14.10 7.28 -6.48
C TYR A 20 -14.46 5.80 -6.44
N ASP A 21 -13.65 4.98 -5.76
CA ASP A 21 -13.93 3.56 -5.54
C ASP A 21 -15.24 3.36 -4.78
N ALA A 22 -15.41 4.02 -3.62
CA ALA A 22 -16.64 3.94 -2.84
C ALA A 22 -17.87 4.46 -3.60
N TYR A 23 -17.72 5.58 -4.33
CA TYR A 23 -18.78 6.13 -5.17
C TYR A 23 -19.21 5.15 -6.27
N SER A 24 -18.24 4.53 -6.95
CA SER A 24 -18.52 3.59 -8.04
C SER A 24 -19.13 2.29 -7.51
N THR A 25 -18.65 1.77 -6.39
CA THR A 25 -19.28 0.64 -5.69
C THR A 25 -20.73 0.96 -5.33
N PHE A 26 -21.01 2.14 -4.75
CA PHE A 26 -22.38 2.50 -4.39
C PHE A 26 -23.30 2.58 -5.61
N GLY A 27 -22.79 3.07 -6.75
CA GLY A 27 -23.54 3.08 -8.00
C GLY A 27 -23.78 1.69 -8.60
N TYR A 28 -22.87 0.74 -8.36
CA TYR A 28 -22.92 -0.61 -8.94
C TYR A 28 -23.67 -1.63 -8.07
N THR A 29 -23.48 -1.59 -6.75
CA THR A 29 -24.14 -2.47 -5.77
C THR A 29 -24.51 -1.66 -4.51
N PRO A 30 -25.61 -0.89 -4.56
CA PRO A 30 -26.03 -0.03 -3.45
C PRO A 30 -26.33 -0.77 -2.15
N ASP A 31 -26.64 -2.07 -2.22
CA ASP A 31 -26.90 -2.99 -1.11
C ASP A 31 -25.68 -3.82 -0.70
N LEU A 32 -24.56 -3.68 -1.42
CA LEU A 32 -23.33 -4.46 -1.27
C LEU A 32 -23.45 -5.97 -1.54
N GLU A 33 -24.56 -6.45 -2.11
CA GLU A 33 -24.77 -7.88 -2.36
C GLU A 33 -23.67 -8.48 -3.26
N ASN A 34 -23.17 -7.69 -4.20
CA ASN A 34 -22.13 -8.10 -5.15
C ASN A 34 -20.72 -7.60 -4.78
N GLU A 35 -20.53 -7.04 -3.58
CA GLU A 35 -19.25 -6.50 -3.16
C GLU A 35 -18.30 -7.63 -2.72
N ALA A 36 -17.13 -7.70 -3.39
CA ALA A 36 -16.17 -8.76 -3.17
C ALA A 36 -15.25 -8.51 -1.97
N ASN A 37 -15.21 -7.29 -1.42
CA ASN A 37 -14.43 -6.95 -0.23
C ASN A 37 -14.68 -7.92 0.92
N PRO A 38 -13.65 -8.62 1.45
CA PRO A 38 -13.80 -9.57 2.55
C PRO A 38 -14.48 -9.00 3.80
N LEU A 39 -14.36 -7.68 4.04
CA LEU A 39 -15.08 -7.03 5.14
C LEU A 39 -16.61 -7.08 4.95
N VAL A 40 -17.08 -7.07 3.70
CA VAL A 40 -18.49 -7.26 3.38
C VAL A 40 -18.79 -8.74 3.22
N SER A 41 -18.10 -9.42 2.29
CA SER A 41 -18.45 -10.78 1.87
C SER A 41 -18.19 -11.85 2.93
N TRP A 42 -17.26 -11.63 3.87
CA TRP A 42 -16.98 -12.58 4.96
C TRP A 42 -17.42 -12.08 6.33
N LEU A 43 -17.31 -10.77 6.60
CA LEU A 43 -17.68 -10.20 7.91
C LEU A 43 -19.07 -9.56 7.94
N GLY A 44 -19.77 -9.48 6.81
CA GLY A 44 -21.15 -8.97 6.74
C GLY A 44 -21.29 -7.48 7.04
N LEU A 45 -20.24 -6.67 6.86
CA LEU A 45 -20.33 -5.23 7.12
C LEU A 45 -21.22 -4.54 6.09
N GLY A 46 -22.14 -3.70 6.56
CA GLY A 46 -22.85 -2.73 5.73
C GLY A 46 -22.01 -1.47 5.44
N TRP A 47 -22.60 -0.52 4.70
CA TRP A 47 -21.93 0.72 4.29
C TRP A 47 -21.29 1.52 5.42
N THR A 48 -22.03 1.80 6.49
CA THR A 48 -21.54 2.66 7.59
C THR A 48 -20.26 2.11 8.23
N PRO A 49 -20.22 0.87 8.76
CA PRO A 49 -18.98 0.34 9.33
C PRO A 49 -17.86 0.18 8.29
N LEU A 50 -18.18 -0.16 7.03
CA LEU A 50 -17.20 -0.24 5.95
C LEU A 50 -16.51 1.11 5.71
N LEU A 51 -17.29 2.20 5.58
CA LEU A 51 -16.77 3.54 5.35
C LEU A 51 -15.95 4.06 6.54
N ILE A 52 -16.34 3.73 7.77
CA ILE A 52 -15.56 4.07 8.97
C ILE A 52 -14.18 3.41 8.89
N VAL A 53 -14.11 2.11 8.63
CA VAL A 53 -12.83 1.38 8.54
C VAL A 53 -11.95 1.93 7.43
N ILE A 54 -12.50 2.15 6.23
CA ILE A 54 -11.74 2.69 5.09
C ILE A 54 -11.24 4.10 5.39
N THR A 55 -12.05 4.94 6.03
CA THR A 55 -11.66 6.30 6.41
C THR A 55 -10.52 6.29 7.41
N ILE A 56 -10.58 5.43 8.44
CA ILE A 56 -9.50 5.28 9.43
C ILE A 56 -8.21 4.84 8.75
N LEU A 57 -8.26 3.82 7.89
CA LEU A 57 -7.09 3.33 7.16
C LEU A 57 -6.50 4.38 6.22
N MET A 58 -7.35 5.14 5.53
CA MET A 58 -6.93 6.24 4.65
C MET A 58 -6.23 7.35 5.45
N VAL A 59 -6.83 7.81 6.55
CA VAL A 59 -6.24 8.84 7.42
C VAL A 59 -4.91 8.36 7.99
N TYR A 60 -4.86 7.13 8.52
CA TYR A 60 -3.62 6.53 9.03
C TYR A 60 -2.54 6.54 7.93
N SER A 61 -2.89 6.15 6.71
CA SER A 61 -1.95 6.10 5.58
C SER A 61 -1.36 7.47 5.24
N ILE A 62 -2.17 8.51 5.23
CA ILE A 62 -1.71 9.89 4.99
C ILE A 62 -0.79 10.36 6.15
N VAL A 63 -1.15 10.04 7.40
CA VAL A 63 -0.34 10.38 8.58
C VAL A 63 1.03 9.69 8.51
N VAL A 64 1.09 8.38 8.27
CA VAL A 64 2.39 7.69 8.19
C VAL A 64 3.20 8.13 6.98
N TYR A 65 2.54 8.48 5.87
CA TYR A 65 3.23 9.05 4.70
C TYR A 65 3.82 10.43 4.99
N TYR A 66 3.11 11.27 5.76
CA TYR A 66 3.64 12.54 6.24
C TYR A 66 4.90 12.32 7.08
N LEU A 67 4.86 11.38 8.03
CA LEU A 67 6.00 11.04 8.87
C LEU A 67 7.19 10.58 8.01
N ALA A 68 6.99 9.66 7.07
CA ALA A 68 8.05 9.19 6.18
C ALA A 68 8.62 10.28 5.26
N THR A 69 7.86 11.33 4.96
CA THR A 69 8.28 12.39 4.02
C THR A 69 8.97 13.57 4.71
N PHE A 70 8.49 13.98 5.89
CA PHE A 70 8.95 15.20 6.57
C PHE A 70 9.65 14.94 7.91
N ARG A 71 9.47 13.74 8.48
CA ARG A 71 10.16 13.31 9.70
C ARG A 71 10.78 11.92 9.51
N PRO A 72 11.60 11.73 8.46
CA PRO A 72 12.17 10.44 8.14
C PRO A 72 13.05 9.97 9.30
N VAL A 73 12.85 8.72 9.72
CA VAL A 73 13.76 8.04 10.64
C VAL A 73 14.84 7.37 9.79
N ASP A 74 16.09 7.38 10.23
CA ASP A 74 17.10 6.51 9.64
C ASP A 74 16.87 5.08 10.15
N PHE A 75 16.40 4.22 9.24
CA PHE A 75 16.11 2.82 9.53
C PHE A 75 17.06 1.88 8.77
N PHE A 76 18.13 2.41 8.17
CA PHE A 76 19.14 1.62 7.46
C PHE A 76 20.09 0.95 8.48
N PRO A 77 20.62 -0.24 8.17
CA PRO A 77 21.63 -0.86 9.01
C PRO A 77 22.92 -0.04 8.96
N LYS A 78 23.53 0.16 10.14
CA LYS A 78 24.83 0.82 10.28
C LYS A 78 26.00 -0.10 9.94
N GLU A 79 25.80 -1.41 10.11
CA GLU A 79 26.77 -2.44 9.80
C GLU A 79 26.82 -2.74 8.29
N THR A 80 27.99 -3.13 7.80
CA THR A 80 28.23 -3.57 6.42
C THR A 80 27.88 -5.04 6.22
N GLY A 81 27.79 -5.47 4.97
CA GLY A 81 27.73 -6.90 4.62
C GLY A 81 26.35 -7.55 4.64
N PHE A 82 25.28 -6.76 4.79
CA PHE A 82 23.91 -7.30 4.69
C PHE A 82 23.62 -7.78 3.27
N ASN A 83 23.12 -9.01 3.14
CA ASN A 83 22.50 -9.45 1.90
C ASN A 83 21.08 -8.87 1.77
N PHE A 84 20.43 -9.07 0.62
CA PHE A 84 19.11 -8.49 0.38
C PHE A 84 18.03 -8.94 1.35
N GLU A 85 18.04 -10.22 1.71
CA GLU A 85 17.07 -10.81 2.62
C GLU A 85 17.22 -10.16 3.99
N GLU A 86 18.44 -10.21 4.54
CA GLU A 86 18.79 -9.64 5.84
C GLU A 86 18.48 -8.15 5.90
N PHE A 87 18.78 -7.41 4.83
CA PHE A 87 18.45 -5.99 4.73
C PHE A 87 16.93 -5.77 4.77
N SER A 88 16.18 -6.57 4.02
CA SER A 88 14.73 -6.44 3.93
C SER A 88 14.03 -6.71 5.27
N THR A 89 14.47 -7.73 6.02
CA THR A 89 13.98 -7.94 7.38
C THR A 89 14.43 -6.83 8.32
N PHE A 90 15.68 -6.35 8.20
CA PHE A 90 16.21 -5.30 9.06
C PHE A 90 15.46 -3.99 8.92
N ILE A 91 15.14 -3.54 7.70
CA ILE A 91 14.45 -2.26 7.52
C ILE A 91 13.07 -2.26 8.22
N TYR A 92 12.37 -3.40 8.20
CA TYR A 92 11.11 -3.57 8.91
C TYR A 92 11.33 -3.71 10.42
N LEU A 93 12.12 -4.68 10.87
CA LEU A 93 12.22 -5.06 12.28
C LEU A 93 13.12 -4.15 13.10
N GLY A 94 14.22 -3.67 12.53
CA GLY A 94 15.30 -2.95 13.23
C GLY A 94 16.42 -3.82 13.77
N LYS A 95 16.34 -5.12 13.53
CA LYS A 95 17.34 -6.11 13.89
C LYS A 95 17.50 -7.14 12.78
N LYS A 96 18.68 -7.74 12.72
CA LYS A 96 19.00 -8.81 11.77
C LYS A 96 18.22 -10.06 12.14
N ASP A 97 17.49 -10.62 11.16
CA ASP A 97 16.61 -11.76 11.39
C ASP A 97 16.31 -12.51 10.08
N LYS A 98 15.77 -13.74 10.20
CA LYS A 98 15.36 -14.57 9.06
C LYS A 98 14.16 -13.95 8.34
N TRP A 99 14.06 -14.08 7.02
CA TRP A 99 12.96 -13.49 6.24
C TRP A 99 11.55 -13.78 6.78
N LEU A 100 11.30 -15.02 7.24
CA LEU A 100 9.99 -15.42 7.77
C LEU A 100 9.57 -14.60 9.00
N SER A 101 10.51 -14.00 9.73
CA SER A 101 10.23 -13.13 10.89
C SER A 101 9.39 -11.92 10.53
N TYR A 102 9.37 -11.53 9.26
CA TYR A 102 8.56 -10.44 8.74
C TYR A 102 7.05 -10.63 9.01
N PHE A 103 6.56 -11.88 9.05
CA PHE A 103 5.13 -12.17 9.17
C PHE A 103 4.61 -12.26 10.61
N TYR A 104 5.51 -12.43 11.59
CA TYR A 104 5.10 -12.71 12.98
C TYR A 104 5.84 -11.90 14.04
N LYS A 105 6.92 -11.19 13.70
CA LYS A 105 7.61 -10.29 14.64
C LYS A 105 7.17 -8.85 14.43
N ILE A 106 7.09 -8.12 15.55
CA ILE A 106 6.80 -6.70 15.59
C ILE A 106 8.13 -5.92 15.51
N PRO A 107 8.15 -4.75 14.84
CA PRO A 107 9.32 -3.88 14.80
C PRO A 107 9.73 -3.35 16.17
N ASP A 108 11.03 -3.10 16.34
CA ASP A 108 11.63 -2.66 17.59
C ASP A 108 11.19 -1.25 18.02
N SER A 109 10.60 -0.45 17.11
CA SER A 109 9.98 0.82 17.47
C SER A 109 8.80 1.20 16.58
N LEU A 110 7.84 1.91 17.17
CA LEU A 110 6.70 2.50 16.46
C LEU A 110 7.13 3.55 15.43
N GLY A 111 8.22 4.28 15.69
CA GLY A 111 8.76 5.26 14.74
C GLY A 111 9.25 4.60 13.45
N ARG A 112 9.94 3.46 13.57
CA ARG A 112 10.35 2.62 12.43
C ARG A 112 9.13 2.05 11.71
N PHE A 113 8.20 1.45 12.46
CA PHE A 113 6.97 0.91 11.87
C PHE A 113 6.22 1.95 11.03
N ASN A 114 5.98 3.13 11.59
CA ASN A 114 5.25 4.18 10.89
C ASN A 114 6.01 4.71 9.67
N ASN A 115 7.34 4.84 9.74
CA ASN A 115 8.12 5.20 8.55
C ASN A 115 8.06 4.11 7.47
N TYR A 116 8.18 2.85 7.88
CA TYR A 116 8.07 1.70 7.00
C TYR A 116 6.71 1.66 6.30
N MET A 117 5.62 1.75 7.06
CA MET A 117 4.26 1.83 6.55
C MET A 117 4.08 3.06 5.64
N GLY A 118 4.59 4.22 6.04
CA GLY A 118 4.55 5.44 5.23
C GLY A 118 5.19 5.29 3.85
N ILE A 119 6.24 4.48 3.73
CA ILE A 119 6.89 4.21 2.44
C ILE A 119 6.12 3.16 1.64
N PHE A 120 5.87 2.00 2.23
CA PHE A 120 5.39 0.82 1.49
C PHE A 120 3.87 0.80 1.34
N MET A 121 3.11 1.09 2.40
CA MET A 121 1.65 1.13 2.34
C MET A 121 1.19 2.21 1.36
N THR A 122 1.81 3.38 1.36
CA THR A 122 1.51 4.46 0.40
C THR A 122 1.73 4.02 -1.04
N ARG A 123 2.86 3.35 -1.35
CA ARG A 123 3.12 2.84 -2.71
C ARG A 123 2.06 1.81 -3.14
N CYS A 124 1.70 0.90 -2.25
CA CYS A 124 0.66 -0.09 -2.50
C CYS A 124 -0.72 0.54 -2.68
N LEU A 125 -1.06 1.58 -1.91
CA LEU A 125 -2.33 2.30 -2.04
C LEU A 125 -2.41 3.09 -3.34
N VAL A 126 -1.32 3.73 -3.77
CA VAL A 126 -1.26 4.38 -5.08
C VAL A 126 -1.48 3.36 -6.19
N PHE A 127 -0.78 2.21 -6.13
CA PHE A 127 -0.97 1.13 -7.09
C PHE A 127 -2.43 0.62 -7.10
N ALA A 128 -2.99 0.32 -5.93
CA ALA A 128 -4.38 -0.11 -5.80
C ALA A 128 -5.38 0.96 -6.28
N GLY A 129 -5.08 2.24 -6.07
CA GLY A 129 -5.87 3.37 -6.58
C GLY A 129 -5.90 3.43 -8.09
N ILE A 130 -4.75 3.22 -8.74
CA ILE A 130 -4.65 3.14 -10.20
C ILE A 130 -5.47 1.95 -10.72
N VAL A 131 -5.25 0.76 -10.17
CA VAL A 131 -5.93 -0.47 -10.61
C VAL A 131 -7.44 -0.35 -10.45
N SER A 132 -7.93 0.07 -9.29
CA SER A 132 -9.38 0.13 -9.05
C SER A 132 -10.04 1.25 -9.87
N THR A 133 -9.36 2.38 -10.08
CA THR A 133 -9.88 3.46 -10.93
C THR A 133 -9.98 3.01 -12.38
N ILE A 134 -8.95 2.35 -12.92
CA ILE A 134 -9.00 1.79 -14.29
C ILE A 134 -10.11 0.74 -14.41
N MET A 135 -10.22 -0.17 -13.43
CA MET A 135 -11.28 -1.17 -13.39
C MET A 135 -12.67 -0.51 -13.47
N TRP A 136 -12.95 0.49 -12.63
CA TRP A 136 -14.24 1.19 -12.63
C TRP A 136 -14.52 1.94 -13.93
N LEU A 137 -13.51 2.57 -14.52
CA LEU A 137 -13.65 3.22 -15.83
C LEU A 137 -13.99 2.21 -16.92
N LEU A 138 -13.34 1.04 -16.92
CA LEU A 138 -13.63 -0.03 -17.88
C LEU A 138 -15.04 -0.61 -17.68
N ILE A 139 -15.47 -0.85 -16.43
CA ILE A 139 -16.85 -1.27 -16.13
C ILE A 139 -17.85 -0.25 -16.67
N LYS A 140 -17.60 1.05 -16.45
CA LYS A 140 -18.54 2.12 -16.78
C LYS A 140 -18.64 2.39 -18.29
N TYR A 141 -17.53 2.31 -19.02
CA TYR A 141 -17.47 2.78 -20.41
C TYR A 141 -17.24 1.66 -21.43
N THR A 142 -17.16 0.39 -21.00
CA THR A 142 -16.89 -0.73 -21.91
C THR A 142 -17.74 -1.94 -21.53
N GLU A 143 -18.91 -2.07 -22.16
CA GLU A 143 -19.85 -3.17 -21.92
C GLU A 143 -19.18 -4.55 -22.08
N SER A 144 -18.37 -4.72 -23.13
CA SER A 144 -17.65 -5.98 -23.36
C SER A 144 -16.68 -6.35 -22.23
N TYR A 145 -16.07 -5.36 -21.56
CA TYR A 145 -15.22 -5.60 -20.40
C TYR A 145 -16.04 -6.16 -19.25
N LEU A 146 -17.18 -5.54 -18.92
CA LEU A 146 -18.05 -5.98 -17.84
C LEU A 146 -18.58 -7.40 -18.08
N GLU A 147 -19.04 -7.70 -19.28
CA GLU A 147 -19.68 -8.97 -19.59
C GLU A 147 -18.71 -10.15 -19.73
N HIS A 148 -17.54 -9.93 -20.33
CA HIS A 148 -16.66 -11.04 -20.76
C HIS A 148 -15.33 -11.11 -20.02
N PHE A 149 -14.86 -10.01 -19.43
CA PHE A 149 -13.49 -9.91 -18.90
C PHE A 149 -13.42 -9.57 -17.41
N HIS A 150 -14.43 -8.88 -16.87
CA HIS A 150 -14.44 -8.46 -15.48
C HIS A 150 -14.55 -9.67 -14.55
N SER A 151 -13.67 -9.72 -13.55
CA SER A 151 -13.71 -10.72 -12.50
C SER A 151 -13.08 -10.18 -11.24
N ALA A 152 -13.84 -10.13 -10.14
CA ALA A 152 -13.32 -9.71 -8.84
C ALA A 152 -12.09 -10.53 -8.42
N ARG A 153 -12.08 -11.84 -8.69
CA ARG A 153 -10.93 -12.72 -8.43
C ARG A 153 -9.68 -12.28 -9.20
N LEU A 154 -9.82 -11.96 -10.48
CA LEU A 154 -8.71 -11.48 -11.30
C LEU A 154 -8.17 -10.15 -10.75
N ILE A 155 -9.05 -9.23 -10.37
CA ILE A 155 -8.65 -7.95 -9.78
C ILE A 155 -7.89 -8.15 -8.47
N TYR A 156 -8.34 -9.05 -7.60
CA TYR A 156 -7.59 -9.38 -6.38
C TYR A 156 -6.21 -9.98 -6.68
N VAL A 157 -6.10 -10.87 -7.67
CA VAL A 157 -4.79 -11.41 -8.10
C VAL A 157 -3.87 -10.28 -8.55
N ILE A 158 -4.36 -9.35 -9.36
CA ILE A 158 -3.60 -8.17 -9.82
C ILE A 158 -3.16 -7.31 -8.62
N LEU A 159 -4.06 -7.05 -7.67
CA LEU A 159 -3.76 -6.26 -6.48
C LEU A 159 -2.71 -6.92 -5.57
N ILE A 160 -2.83 -8.23 -5.33
CA ILE A 160 -1.90 -8.98 -4.47
C ILE A 160 -0.53 -9.11 -5.12
N VAL A 161 -0.49 -9.64 -6.35
CA VAL A 161 0.78 -9.86 -7.07
C VAL A 161 1.47 -8.52 -7.36
N GLY A 162 0.72 -7.53 -7.84
CA GLY A 162 1.25 -6.20 -8.09
C GLY A 162 1.72 -5.50 -6.81
N GLY A 163 1.00 -5.65 -5.70
CA GLY A 163 1.42 -5.17 -4.39
C GLY A 163 2.75 -5.78 -3.93
N ILE A 164 2.91 -7.11 -4.08
CA ILE A 164 4.17 -7.81 -3.79
C ILE A 164 5.31 -7.26 -4.65
N LEU A 165 5.08 -7.07 -5.95
CA LEU A 165 6.08 -6.53 -6.87
C LEU A 165 6.46 -5.08 -6.53
N VAL A 166 5.49 -4.23 -6.16
CA VAL A 166 5.71 -2.86 -5.71
C VAL A 166 6.56 -2.83 -4.43
N MET A 167 6.25 -3.71 -3.47
CA MET A 167 7.04 -3.84 -2.25
C MET A 167 8.46 -4.32 -2.56
N TRP A 168 8.62 -5.37 -3.36
CA TRP A 168 9.92 -5.92 -3.73
C TRP A 168 10.79 -4.88 -4.45
N ALA A 169 10.21 -4.17 -5.42
CA ALA A 169 10.91 -3.10 -6.14
C ALA A 169 11.34 -1.98 -5.19
N GLY A 170 10.49 -1.62 -4.21
CA GLY A 170 10.82 -0.66 -3.17
C GLY A 170 11.97 -1.09 -2.27
N HIS A 171 11.96 -2.34 -1.81
CA HIS A 171 13.07 -2.90 -1.03
C HIS A 171 14.36 -2.91 -1.85
N ARG A 172 14.29 -3.27 -3.14
CA ARG A 172 15.45 -3.26 -4.02
C ARG A 172 16.02 -1.87 -4.23
N GLN A 173 15.18 -0.85 -4.34
CA GLN A 173 15.63 0.53 -4.40
C GLN A 173 16.38 0.93 -3.13
N LEU A 174 15.83 0.64 -1.95
CA LEU A 174 16.48 0.95 -0.67
C LEU A 174 17.78 0.17 -0.47
N PHE A 175 17.83 -1.10 -0.89
CA PHE A 175 19.04 -1.91 -0.80
C PHE A 175 20.17 -1.35 -1.67
N ARG A 176 19.87 -0.89 -2.88
CA ARG A 176 20.86 -0.20 -3.74
C ARG A 176 21.38 1.09 -3.09
N GLN A 177 20.50 1.84 -2.41
CA GLN A 177 20.91 3.04 -1.67
C GLN A 177 21.87 2.68 -0.53
N TYR A 178 21.57 1.63 0.23
CA TYR A 178 22.45 1.12 1.29
C TYR A 178 23.81 0.71 0.72
N GLN A 179 23.86 -0.07 -0.35
CA GLN A 179 25.12 -0.47 -0.99
C GLN A 179 25.95 0.74 -1.42
N ASN A 180 25.32 1.77 -1.97
CA ASN A 180 26.00 3.00 -2.37
C ASN A 180 26.53 3.82 -1.19
N GLN A 181 25.83 3.82 -0.05
CA GLN A 181 26.32 4.48 1.16
C GLN A 181 27.59 3.81 1.68
N GLN A 182 27.64 2.47 1.69
CA GLN A 182 28.80 1.71 2.16
C GLN A 182 30.03 1.84 1.25
N MET A 183 29.85 2.12 -0.05
CA MET A 183 30.98 2.36 -0.96
C MET A 183 31.62 3.75 -0.79
N ASN A 184 30.90 4.70 -0.21
CA ASN A 184 31.33 6.09 -0.07
C ASN A 184 31.76 6.45 1.37
N SER A 185 31.67 5.51 2.31
CA SER A 185 32.10 5.62 3.71
C SER A 185 33.47 5.01 3.92
#